data_AF-A0A6G3QV97-F1
#
_entry.id   AF-A0A6G3QV97-F1
#
_cell.length_a   1.000
_cell.length_b   1.000
_cell.length_c   1.000
_cell.angle_alpha   90.00
_cell.angle_beta   90.00
_cell.angle_gamma   90.00
#
_symmetry.space_group_name_H-M   'P 1'
#
loop_
_entity.id
_entity.type
_entity.pdbx_description
1 polymer ?
#
loop_
_entity_poly.entity_id
_entity_poly.type
_entity_poly.pdbx_seq_one_letter_code
_entity_poly.pdbx_strand_id
1 'polypeptide(L)'
;MTTAPDPHIPPVLADTAATASPAPSPATSPAPSPAPSPAASSRRLTVVADQTPDSPAPAGCNSSSPGTDVPGEASRPRKAAATKAGADLRGEVLLTLARLRLATPRQLKALLLPHQQDTDHVRRALRNLLAESPALVGRTHRAQQSYWYCTPAGLAEAAASGELASPVGRTTGKRIAASKTGLREHGLALVDTVIAFHQAEVADHADWRVEVAHPTPAGNLVPDAVVLLANGASAFVEIDRTMSYAGLLAKLERYAAYRSAPASGRGNAARPPRNHWQETYAGPSLERTFPLLLFVFAPAKRRAAPETREAAFHDRARPNWQITVATTTLHQLTHDGADRPVWRIVGRGEEDRRVLAAASKPR
;
A
#
# COMPACT_ATOMS: atom_id res chain seq x y z
N MET A 1 6.55 -59.53 -41.12
CA MET A 1 6.18 -58.68 -42.26
C MET A 1 4.70 -58.34 -42.14
N THR A 2 4.39 -57.04 -42.25
CA THR A 2 3.11 -56.45 -42.69
C THR A 2 1.91 -56.36 -41.70
N THR A 3 1.83 -55.16 -41.11
CA THR A 3 0.70 -54.24 -40.83
C THR A 3 -0.77 -54.65 -41.03
N ALA A 4 -1.61 -54.20 -40.08
CA ALA A 4 -3.03 -53.85 -40.27
C ALA A 4 -3.39 -52.58 -39.45
N PRO A 5 -4.43 -51.79 -39.84
CA PRO A 5 -4.54 -50.36 -39.51
C PRO A 5 -5.64 -49.97 -38.48
N ASP A 6 -5.60 -48.68 -38.12
CA ASP A 6 -6.44 -47.86 -37.21
C ASP A 6 -7.96 -47.99 -37.31
N PRO A 7 -8.64 -47.67 -36.19
CA PRO A 7 -9.78 -46.76 -36.27
C PRO A 7 -9.78 -45.74 -35.11
N HIS A 8 -9.96 -44.44 -35.38
CA HIS A 8 -10.81 -43.53 -34.58
C HIS A 8 -10.79 -42.10 -35.19
N ILE A 9 -11.88 -41.73 -35.88
CA ILE A 9 -12.25 -40.34 -36.17
C ILE A 9 -13.71 -40.13 -35.73
N PRO A 10 -14.02 -39.08 -34.95
CA PRO A 10 -15.33 -38.47 -34.89
C PRO A 10 -15.38 -37.08 -35.59
N PRO A 11 -16.58 -36.56 -35.92
CA PRO A 11 -16.82 -35.77 -37.11
C PRO A 11 -16.72 -34.24 -36.94
N VAL A 12 -16.46 -33.60 -38.07
CA VAL A 12 -16.50 -32.15 -38.33
C VAL A 12 -17.94 -31.65 -38.36
N LEU A 13 -18.21 -30.52 -37.69
CA LEU A 13 -19.40 -29.70 -37.90
C LEU A 13 -18.98 -28.32 -38.42
N ALA A 14 -19.81 -27.85 -39.35
CA ALA A 14 -19.57 -26.78 -40.30
C ALA A 14 -19.58 -25.38 -39.68
N ASP A 15 -18.61 -24.54 -40.09
CA ASP A 15 -18.64 -23.10 -39.90
C ASP A 15 -19.37 -22.44 -41.07
N THR A 16 -20.33 -21.59 -40.72
CA THR A 16 -21.21 -20.89 -41.66
C THR A 16 -20.84 -19.41 -41.68
N ALA A 17 -20.72 -18.87 -42.89
CA ALA A 17 -20.90 -17.47 -43.29
C ALA A 17 -19.92 -16.41 -42.76
N ALA A 18 -19.13 -15.91 -43.72
CA ALA A 18 -18.38 -14.67 -43.68
C ALA A 18 -19.30 -13.44 -43.58
N THR A 19 -18.95 -12.51 -42.70
CA THR A 19 -19.35 -11.09 -42.78
C THR A 19 -18.11 -10.23 -42.72
N ALA A 20 -17.94 -9.40 -43.75
CA ALA A 20 -16.76 -8.60 -44.03
C ALA A 20 -16.51 -7.51 -42.96
N SER A 21 -15.24 -7.35 -42.58
CA SER A 21 -14.73 -6.23 -41.79
C SER A 21 -14.68 -4.94 -42.61
N PRO A 22 -14.97 -3.76 -42.02
CA PRO A 22 -14.65 -2.49 -42.67
C PRO A 22 -13.14 -2.18 -42.57
N ALA A 23 -12.62 -1.58 -43.63
CA ALA A 23 -11.22 -1.18 -43.81
C ALA A 23 -10.77 -0.09 -42.81
N PRO A 24 -9.46 -0.03 -42.46
CA PRO A 24 -8.92 0.95 -41.51
C PRO A 24 -8.73 2.34 -42.15
N SER A 25 -9.08 3.39 -41.40
CA SER A 25 -8.69 4.78 -41.68
C SER A 25 -7.25 5.06 -41.21
N PRO A 26 -6.56 6.07 -41.77
CA PRO A 26 -5.11 6.18 -41.72
C PRO A 26 -4.56 6.66 -40.37
N ALA A 27 -3.32 6.24 -40.11
CA ALA A 27 -2.56 6.47 -38.90
C ALA A 27 -2.26 7.95 -38.63
N THR A 28 -2.61 8.41 -37.43
CA THR A 28 -2.06 9.62 -36.84
C THR A 28 -0.85 9.23 -35.98
N SER A 29 0.33 9.68 -36.37
CA SER A 29 1.58 9.47 -35.63
C SER A 29 1.47 9.96 -34.17
N PRO A 30 1.95 9.20 -33.17
CA PRO A 30 2.10 9.74 -31.83
C PRO A 30 3.34 10.64 -31.75
N ALA A 31 3.13 11.84 -31.20
CA ALA A 31 4.17 12.78 -30.83
C ALA A 31 5.16 12.16 -29.81
N PRO A 32 6.44 12.59 -29.80
CA PRO A 32 7.46 12.04 -28.91
C PRO A 32 7.10 12.25 -27.44
N SER A 33 7.33 11.21 -26.64
CA SER A 33 7.13 11.22 -25.18
C SER A 33 8.01 12.28 -24.50
N PRO A 34 7.50 13.04 -23.52
CA PRO A 34 8.30 13.99 -22.77
C PRO A 34 9.24 13.25 -21.80
N ALA A 35 10.49 13.72 -21.74
CA ALA A 35 11.52 13.30 -20.80
C ALA A 35 11.11 13.55 -19.33
N PRO A 36 11.67 12.81 -18.35
CA PRO A 36 11.34 12.99 -16.95
C PRO A 36 11.81 14.36 -16.46
N SER A 37 10.86 15.20 -16.02
CA SER A 37 11.15 16.47 -15.34
C SER A 37 11.57 16.24 -13.89
N PRO A 38 12.44 17.10 -13.32
CA PRO A 38 12.96 16.95 -11.97
C PRO A 38 11.87 17.25 -10.92
N ALA A 39 12.00 16.57 -9.76
CA ALA A 39 11.25 16.72 -8.51
C ALA A 39 10.12 17.76 -8.51
N ALA A 40 8.89 17.29 -8.77
CA ALA A 40 7.70 18.10 -8.56
C ALA A 40 7.54 18.35 -7.05
N SER A 41 7.60 19.62 -6.67
CA SER A 41 7.17 20.10 -5.36
C SER A 41 5.77 19.57 -5.08
N SER A 42 5.62 18.76 -4.02
CA SER A 42 4.36 18.11 -3.62
C SER A 42 3.20 19.12 -3.62
N ARG A 43 2.27 18.93 -4.55
CA ARG A 43 1.09 19.79 -4.67
C ARG A 43 0.11 19.32 -3.59
N ARG A 44 0.01 20.07 -2.48
CA ARG A 44 -0.93 19.76 -1.39
C ARG A 44 -2.34 19.53 -1.94
N LEU A 45 -2.92 18.38 -1.63
CA LEU A 45 -4.32 18.11 -1.93
C LEU A 45 -5.23 18.99 -1.08
N THR A 46 -5.79 20.01 -1.71
CA THR A 46 -6.94 20.76 -1.19
C THR A 46 -8.20 19.92 -1.41
N VAL A 47 -8.66 19.24 -0.36
CA VAL A 47 -10.03 18.72 -0.30
C VAL A 47 -10.95 19.94 -0.15
N VAL A 48 -11.54 20.37 -1.27
CA VAL A 48 -12.47 21.49 -1.33
C VAL A 48 -13.83 20.99 -0.84
N ALA A 49 -14.38 21.66 0.18
CA ALA A 49 -15.77 21.43 0.58
C ALA A 49 -16.68 21.94 -0.55
N ASP A 50 -17.63 21.11 -0.97
CA ASP A 50 -18.66 21.46 -1.94
C ASP A 50 -19.43 22.69 -1.43
N GLN A 51 -19.25 23.84 -2.09
CA GLN A 51 -20.02 25.03 -1.78
C GLN A 51 -21.34 24.92 -2.52
N THR A 52 -22.40 24.58 -1.80
CA THR A 52 -23.79 24.80 -2.25
C THR A 52 -23.96 26.28 -2.61
N PRO A 53 -24.33 26.63 -3.85
CA PRO A 53 -24.72 27.99 -4.18
C PRO A 53 -26.14 28.21 -3.64
N ASP A 54 -26.28 29.08 -2.64
CA ASP A 54 -27.58 29.57 -2.20
C ASP A 54 -28.21 30.41 -3.32
N SER A 55 -29.36 29.94 -3.81
CA SER A 55 -30.23 30.70 -4.72
C SER A 55 -30.86 31.91 -4.01
N PRO A 56 -31.10 33.03 -4.70
CA PRO A 56 -31.64 34.24 -4.10
C PRO A 56 -33.17 34.20 -4.03
N ALA A 57 -33.74 34.68 -2.91
CA ALA A 57 -35.14 35.08 -2.81
C ALA A 57 -35.25 36.62 -2.76
N PRO A 58 -36.33 37.22 -3.29
CA PRO A 58 -36.35 38.64 -3.64
C PRO A 58 -37.01 39.56 -2.60
N ALA A 59 -36.72 40.85 -2.79
CA ALA A 59 -37.50 42.05 -2.49
C ALA A 59 -37.58 42.58 -1.05
N GLY A 60 -37.37 43.90 -0.93
CA GLY A 60 -37.99 44.72 0.11
C GLY A 60 -37.09 45.81 0.69
N CYS A 61 -37.07 47.00 0.07
CA CYS A 61 -36.56 48.22 0.69
C CYS A 61 -37.39 48.60 1.94
N ASN A 62 -36.75 49.07 3.02
CA ASN A 62 -36.88 50.46 3.52
C ASN A 62 -36.17 50.68 4.87
N SER A 63 -35.63 51.89 4.97
CA SER A 63 -34.82 52.60 5.95
C SER A 63 -35.04 52.46 7.47
N SER A 64 -33.94 52.80 8.17
CA SER A 64 -33.81 53.54 9.46
C SER A 64 -33.37 52.75 10.71
N SER A 65 -32.20 53.13 11.24
CA SER A 65 -31.68 52.86 12.60
C SER A 65 -31.99 54.07 13.54
N PRO A 66 -31.62 54.15 14.85
CA PRO A 66 -30.77 53.25 15.68
C PRO A 66 -31.17 53.04 17.17
N GLY A 67 -30.40 52.17 17.87
CA GLY A 67 -30.34 52.01 19.35
C GLY A 67 -31.04 50.73 19.85
N THR A 68 -30.51 49.88 20.74
CA THR A 68 -29.49 50.02 21.79
C THR A 68 -28.99 48.61 22.24
N ASP A 69 -27.71 48.53 22.58
CA ASP A 69 -26.98 47.57 23.45
C ASP A 69 -27.60 46.22 23.88
N VAL A 70 -26.96 45.11 23.46
CA VAL A 70 -26.69 43.90 24.28
C VAL A 70 -25.43 43.17 23.72
N PRO A 71 -24.75 42.27 24.45
CA PRO A 71 -23.32 42.36 24.71
C PRO A 71 -22.46 41.31 23.97
N GLY A 72 -21.20 41.67 23.71
CA GLY A 72 -20.07 40.74 23.84
C GLY A 72 -19.98 39.61 22.81
N GLU A 73 -19.84 39.97 21.53
CA GLU A 73 -19.44 39.06 20.46
C GLU A 73 -17.95 38.69 20.56
N ALA A 74 -17.59 37.89 21.57
CA ALA A 74 -16.21 37.42 21.78
C ALA A 74 -16.04 35.89 21.60
N SER A 75 -17.07 35.18 21.10
CA SER A 75 -17.04 33.70 21.00
C SER A 75 -16.82 33.15 19.58
N ARG A 76 -16.74 33.99 18.55
CA ARG A 76 -16.61 33.54 17.14
C ARG A 76 -15.20 33.34 16.57
N PRO A 77 -14.08 33.88 17.09
CA PRO A 77 -12.78 33.65 16.44
C PRO A 77 -12.20 32.26 16.73
N ARG A 78 -12.52 31.66 17.89
CA ARG A 78 -11.95 30.36 18.29
C ARG A 78 -12.50 29.18 17.49
N LYS A 79 -13.78 29.25 17.09
CA LYS A 79 -14.45 28.18 16.32
C LYS A 79 -13.96 28.14 14.87
N ALA A 80 -13.77 29.31 14.24
CA ALA A 80 -13.26 29.43 12.88
C ALA A 80 -11.74 29.14 12.76
N ALA A 81 -10.95 29.54 13.76
CA ALA A 81 -9.52 29.19 13.81
C ALA A 81 -9.31 27.67 14.03
N ALA A 82 -10.19 27.03 14.81
CA ALA A 82 -10.15 25.58 15.04
C ALA A 82 -10.54 24.76 13.81
N THR A 83 -11.42 25.26 12.93
CA THR A 83 -11.72 24.61 11.64
C THR A 83 -10.59 24.75 10.62
N LYS A 84 -9.82 25.85 10.63
CA LYS A 84 -8.65 26.00 9.75
C LYS A 84 -7.44 25.16 10.19
N ALA A 85 -7.25 24.94 11.49
CA ALA A 85 -6.11 24.18 12.00
C ALA A 85 -6.21 22.69 11.63
N GLY A 86 -5.26 22.19 10.83
CA GLY A 86 -5.24 20.81 10.33
C GLY A 86 -6.00 20.62 9.02
N ALA A 87 -6.60 21.68 8.45
CA ALA A 87 -7.22 21.63 7.13
C ALA A 87 -6.20 21.31 6.03
N ASP A 88 -4.96 21.72 6.26
CA ASP A 88 -3.80 21.61 5.38
C ASP A 88 -3.18 20.19 5.37
N LEU A 89 -3.55 19.34 6.33
CA LEU A 89 -3.11 17.95 6.45
C LEU A 89 -4.16 16.91 6.00
N ARG A 90 -5.40 17.34 5.73
CA ARG A 90 -6.51 16.40 5.46
C ARG A 90 -6.27 15.54 4.22
N GLY A 91 -5.74 16.14 3.15
CA GLY A 91 -5.40 15.43 1.93
C GLY A 91 -4.34 14.36 2.17
N GLU A 92 -3.28 14.70 2.91
CA GLU A 92 -2.22 13.73 3.26
C GLU A 92 -2.75 12.60 4.15
N VAL A 93 -3.56 12.93 5.16
CA VAL A 93 -4.23 11.90 5.99
C VAL A 93 -5.07 10.95 5.14
N LEU A 94 -5.84 11.47 4.19
CA LEU A 94 -6.65 10.64 3.29
C LEU A 94 -5.76 9.75 2.40
N LEU A 95 -4.70 10.30 1.81
CA LEU A 95 -3.73 9.56 1.00
C LEU A 95 -3.05 8.44 1.80
N THR A 96 -2.55 8.74 3.00
CA THR A 96 -1.89 7.75 3.86
C THR A 96 -2.87 6.63 4.26
N LEU A 97 -4.13 6.97 4.59
CA LEU A 97 -5.16 5.96 4.87
C LEU A 97 -5.56 5.16 3.62
N ALA A 98 -5.51 5.75 2.43
CA ALA A 98 -5.77 5.03 1.18
C ALA A 98 -4.65 4.02 0.87
N ARG A 99 -3.38 4.39 1.11
CA ARG A 99 -2.20 3.52 0.93
C ARG A 99 -2.16 2.39 1.94
N LEU A 100 -2.27 2.72 3.23
CA LEU A 100 -2.05 1.77 4.34
C LEU A 100 -3.33 1.08 4.83
N ARG A 101 -4.49 1.47 4.30
CA ARG A 101 -5.86 0.99 4.59
C ARG A 101 -6.35 1.31 6.01
N LEU A 102 -5.50 1.26 7.03
CA LEU A 102 -5.85 1.42 8.45
C LEU A 102 -4.72 2.13 9.19
N ALA A 103 -5.04 3.05 10.11
CA ALA A 103 -4.06 3.59 11.05
C ALA A 103 -4.69 4.13 12.34
N THR A 104 -3.86 4.29 13.37
CA THR A 104 -4.20 5.09 14.57
C THR A 104 -3.74 6.54 14.42
N PRO A 105 -4.28 7.51 15.19
CA PRO A 105 -3.77 8.88 15.19
C PRO A 105 -2.29 8.98 15.57
N ARG A 106 -1.80 8.08 16.42
CA ARG A 106 -0.38 8.02 16.80
C ARG A 106 0.49 7.61 15.62
N GLN A 107 0.06 6.60 14.86
CA GLN A 107 0.77 6.15 13.67
C GLN A 107 0.76 7.21 12.57
N LEU A 108 -0.40 7.84 12.31
CA LEU A 108 -0.48 8.94 11.35
C LEU A 108 0.39 10.14 11.75
N LYS A 109 0.47 10.47 13.04
CA LYS A 109 1.43 11.47 13.54
C LYS A 109 2.86 11.06 13.25
N ALA A 110 3.23 9.81 13.53
CA ALA A 110 4.59 9.33 13.34
C ALA A 110 5.06 9.40 11.88
N LEU A 111 4.13 9.27 10.93
CA LEU A 111 4.38 9.38 9.49
C LEU A 111 4.34 10.84 9.00
N LEU A 112 3.31 11.60 9.37
CA LEU A 112 3.03 12.90 8.75
C LEU A 112 3.62 14.09 9.52
N LEU A 113 3.79 13.96 10.83
CA LEU A 113 4.24 15.03 11.72
C LEU A 113 5.27 14.49 12.73
N PRO A 114 6.40 13.92 12.25
CA PRO A 114 7.35 13.21 13.11
C PRO A 114 7.87 14.07 14.25
N HIS A 115 8.13 15.36 13.99
CA HIS A 115 8.71 16.32 14.94
C HIS A 115 7.72 16.91 15.97
N GLN A 116 6.41 16.74 15.79
CA GLN A 116 5.45 17.21 16.79
C GLN A 116 5.48 16.30 18.03
N GLN A 117 5.06 16.76 19.21
CA GLN A 117 4.99 15.89 20.39
C GLN A 117 3.67 15.12 20.43
N ASP A 118 2.56 15.82 20.23
CA ASP A 118 1.22 15.29 20.44
C ASP A 118 0.47 14.89 19.16
N THR A 119 -0.63 14.17 19.33
CA THR A 119 -1.50 13.71 18.22
C THR A 119 -2.65 14.67 17.91
N ASP A 120 -2.70 15.84 18.56
CA ASP A 120 -3.85 16.74 18.51
C ASP A 120 -4.14 17.30 17.12
N HIS A 121 -3.09 17.66 16.39
CA HIS A 121 -3.21 18.19 15.03
C HIS A 121 -3.82 17.14 14.08
N VAL A 122 -3.31 15.91 14.12
CA VAL A 122 -3.84 14.78 13.34
C VAL A 122 -5.27 14.42 13.77
N ARG A 123 -5.55 14.38 15.07
CA ARG A 123 -6.91 14.12 15.59
C ARG A 123 -7.90 15.19 15.13
N ARG A 124 -7.47 16.45 15.04
CA ARG A 124 -8.29 17.54 14.51
C ARG A 124 -8.52 17.38 13.01
N ALA A 125 -7.48 17.10 12.22
CA ALA A 125 -7.62 16.83 10.79
C ALA A 125 -8.60 15.68 10.50
N LEU A 126 -8.51 14.57 11.23
CA LEU A 126 -9.41 13.42 11.12
C LEU A 126 -10.86 13.76 11.51
N ARG A 127 -11.06 14.55 12.56
CA ARG A 127 -12.41 15.01 12.96
C ARG A 127 -13.02 15.94 11.92
N ASN A 128 -12.24 16.88 11.39
CA ASN A 128 -12.71 17.81 10.36
C ASN A 128 -13.05 17.05 9.08
N LEU A 129 -12.19 16.12 8.64
CA LEU A 129 -12.44 15.28 7.48
C LEU A 129 -13.72 14.43 7.64
N LEU A 130 -13.95 13.87 8.84
CA LEU A 130 -15.19 13.12 9.11
C LEU A 130 -16.43 14.03 9.16
N ALA A 131 -16.30 15.27 9.65
CA ALA A 131 -17.42 16.20 9.76
C ALA A 131 -17.83 16.79 8.41
N GLU A 132 -16.84 17.15 7.58
CA GLU A 132 -17.06 17.80 6.28
C GLU A 132 -17.28 16.80 5.15
N SER A 133 -16.64 15.62 5.24
CA SER A 133 -16.70 14.59 4.19
C SER A 133 -16.82 13.19 4.80
N PRO A 134 -17.92 12.89 5.52
CA PRO A 134 -18.12 11.61 6.22
C PRO A 134 -18.08 10.40 5.29
N ALA A 135 -18.33 10.60 4.00
CA ALA A 135 -18.25 9.55 3.00
C ALA A 135 -16.81 9.06 2.78
N LEU A 136 -15.76 9.86 3.02
CA LEU A 136 -14.37 9.56 2.63
C LEU A 136 -13.60 8.72 3.66
N VAL A 137 -13.90 8.91 4.95
CA VAL A 137 -13.19 8.22 6.05
C VAL A 137 -14.15 7.61 7.04
N GLY A 138 -13.74 6.50 7.64
CA GLY A 138 -14.46 5.85 8.72
C GLY A 138 -13.62 5.70 9.98
N ARG A 139 -14.32 5.51 11.11
CA ARG A 139 -13.71 5.33 12.43
C ARG A 139 -14.36 4.19 13.19
N THR A 140 -13.54 3.36 13.82
CA THR A 140 -13.96 2.33 14.77
C THR A 140 -13.23 2.53 16.10
N HIS A 141 -13.89 2.25 17.23
CA HIS A 141 -13.27 2.31 18.57
C HIS A 141 -13.18 0.93 19.21
N ARG A 142 -12.00 0.56 19.73
CA ARG A 142 -11.81 -0.60 20.63
C ARG A 142 -10.69 -0.32 21.62
N ALA A 143 -10.80 -0.86 22.83
CA ALA A 143 -9.75 -0.78 23.86
C ALA A 143 -9.18 0.64 24.06
N GLN A 144 -10.06 1.64 24.12
CA GLN A 144 -9.70 3.08 24.24
C GLN A 144 -8.87 3.66 23.08
N GLN A 145 -8.81 2.96 21.94
CA GLN A 145 -8.11 3.42 20.74
C GLN A 145 -9.10 3.61 19.59
N SER A 146 -8.89 4.69 18.83
CA SER A 146 -9.60 4.95 17.57
C SER A 146 -8.76 4.45 16.39
N TYR A 147 -9.40 3.65 15.54
CA TYR A 147 -8.84 3.18 14.28
C TYR A 147 -9.55 3.88 13.14
N TRP A 148 -8.76 4.46 12.24
CA TRP A 148 -9.24 5.22 11.10
C TRP A 148 -8.90 4.48 9.83
N TYR A 149 -9.81 4.52 8.86
CA TYR A 149 -9.65 3.85 7.59
C TYR A 149 -10.28 4.68 6.46
N CYS A 150 -9.73 4.52 5.27
CA CYS A 150 -10.30 5.07 4.06
C CYS A 150 -11.51 4.24 3.60
N THR A 151 -12.60 4.88 3.19
CA THR A 151 -13.78 4.21 2.61
C THR A 151 -13.59 4.00 1.10
N PRO A 152 -14.50 3.30 0.40
CA PRO A 152 -14.43 3.22 -1.06
C PRO A 152 -14.49 4.59 -1.76
N ALA A 153 -15.30 5.52 -1.24
CA ALA A 153 -15.38 6.88 -1.78
C ALA A 153 -14.09 7.67 -1.52
N GLY A 154 -13.52 7.55 -0.30
CA GLY A 154 -12.23 8.16 0.01
C GLY A 154 -11.08 7.61 -0.82
N LEU A 155 -11.13 6.32 -1.17
CA LEU A 155 -10.14 5.68 -2.02
C LEU A 155 -10.24 6.18 -3.46
N ALA A 156 -11.47 6.35 -3.97
CA ALA A 156 -11.70 6.93 -5.29
C ALA A 156 -11.23 8.39 -5.34
N GLU A 157 -11.53 9.19 -4.31
CA GLU A 157 -11.05 10.56 -4.16
C GLU A 157 -9.51 10.62 -4.14
N ALA A 158 -8.89 9.79 -3.30
CA ALA A 158 -7.44 9.68 -3.23
C ALA A 158 -6.83 9.21 -4.56
N ALA A 159 -7.48 8.32 -5.30
CA ALA A 159 -7.02 7.91 -6.63
C ALA A 159 -7.15 9.03 -7.67
N ALA A 160 -8.23 9.81 -7.61
CA ALA A 160 -8.48 10.94 -8.51
C ALA A 160 -7.44 12.06 -8.36
N SER A 161 -6.75 12.14 -7.21
CA SER A 161 -5.63 13.06 -7.01
C SER A 161 -4.43 12.83 -7.93
N GLY A 162 -4.26 11.61 -8.45
CA GLY A 162 -3.07 11.20 -9.19
C GLY A 162 -1.83 10.87 -8.32
N GLU A 163 -1.93 11.03 -6.99
CA GLU A 163 -0.81 10.79 -6.06
C GLU A 163 -0.65 9.31 -5.65
N LEU A 164 -1.61 8.45 -6.01
CA LEU A 164 -1.53 7.01 -5.75
C LEU A 164 -0.97 6.26 -6.96
N ALA A 165 -0.02 5.36 -6.71
CA ALA A 165 0.49 4.47 -7.74
C ALA A 165 -0.62 3.57 -8.32
N SER A 166 -0.70 3.50 -9.64
CA SER A 166 -1.62 2.60 -10.35
C SER A 166 -1.04 1.17 -10.42
N PRO A 167 -1.87 0.12 -10.28
CA PRO A 167 -3.31 0.15 -10.02
C PRO A 167 -3.65 0.37 -8.54
N VAL A 168 -4.63 1.23 -8.28
CA VAL A 168 -5.19 1.43 -6.93
C VAL A 168 -6.13 0.26 -6.61
N GLY A 169 -5.71 -0.62 -5.70
CA GLY A 169 -6.52 -1.77 -5.29
C GLY A 169 -7.84 -1.35 -4.63
N ARG A 170 -8.94 -2.08 -4.89
CA ARG A 170 -10.30 -1.74 -4.37
C ARG A 170 -10.52 -2.04 -2.88
N THR A 171 -9.51 -2.59 -2.20
CA THR A 171 -9.66 -3.06 -0.82
C THR A 171 -9.50 -1.91 0.17
N THR A 172 -10.49 -1.76 1.04
CA THR A 172 -10.52 -0.70 2.07
C THR A 172 -10.29 -1.26 3.46
N GLY A 173 -9.93 -0.39 4.41
CA GLY A 173 -9.65 -0.80 5.79
C GLY A 173 -10.88 -1.10 6.64
N LYS A 174 -12.11 -0.90 6.15
CA LYS A 174 -13.34 -1.06 6.95
C LYS A 174 -13.45 -2.46 7.59
N ARG A 175 -13.24 -3.52 6.79
CA ARG A 175 -13.28 -4.91 7.27
C ARG A 175 -12.13 -5.19 8.25
N ILE A 176 -10.95 -4.64 7.98
CA ILE A 176 -9.76 -4.79 8.83
C ILE A 176 -10.02 -4.12 10.19
N ALA A 177 -10.48 -2.87 10.21
CA ALA A 177 -10.80 -2.11 11.42
C ALA A 177 -11.84 -2.81 12.30
N ALA A 178 -12.89 -3.36 11.68
CA ALA A 178 -13.98 -4.04 12.37
C ALA A 178 -13.63 -5.46 12.85
N SER A 179 -12.54 -6.06 12.35
CA SER A 179 -12.21 -7.46 12.61
C SER A 179 -11.92 -7.74 14.07
N LYS A 180 -12.40 -8.88 14.56
CA LYS A 180 -12.07 -9.45 15.88
C LYS A 180 -11.01 -10.56 15.80
N THR A 181 -10.61 -10.96 14.59
CA THR A 181 -9.81 -12.18 14.33
C THR A 181 -8.32 -11.91 14.16
N GLY A 182 -7.80 -10.81 14.72
CA GLY A 182 -6.36 -10.48 14.63
C GLY A 182 -5.95 -9.72 13.37
N LEU A 183 -6.82 -9.60 12.37
CA LEU A 183 -6.55 -8.90 11.12
C LEU A 183 -6.27 -7.40 11.34
N ARG A 184 -6.97 -6.78 12.30
CA ARG A 184 -6.71 -5.39 12.69
C ARG A 184 -5.28 -5.22 13.18
N GLU A 185 -4.89 -6.04 14.14
CA GLU A 185 -3.59 -5.96 14.78
C GLU A 185 -2.46 -6.37 13.81
N HIS A 186 -2.74 -7.19 12.80
CA HIS A 186 -1.82 -7.45 11.70
C HIS A 186 -1.65 -6.22 10.80
N GLY A 187 -2.73 -5.56 10.39
CA GLY A 187 -2.66 -4.31 9.62
C GLY A 187 -1.93 -3.19 10.38
N LEU A 188 -2.11 -3.10 11.70
CA LEU A 188 -1.38 -2.13 12.53
C LEU A 188 0.12 -2.45 12.62
N ALA A 189 0.50 -3.73 12.71
CA ALA A 189 1.91 -4.14 12.70
C ALA A 189 2.60 -3.84 11.35
N LEU A 190 1.87 -3.92 10.23
CA LEU A 190 2.37 -3.43 8.94
C LEU A 190 2.65 -1.92 9.00
N VAL A 191 1.73 -1.13 9.54
CA VAL A 191 1.94 0.33 9.68
C VAL A 191 3.12 0.66 10.59
N ASP A 192 3.30 -0.08 11.69
CA ASP A 192 4.48 0.10 12.56
C ASP A 192 5.79 -0.24 11.83
N THR A 193 5.75 -1.22 10.92
CA THR A 193 6.89 -1.53 10.02
C THR A 193 7.15 -0.37 9.05
N VAL A 194 6.11 0.21 8.44
CA VAL A 194 6.23 1.39 7.57
C VAL A 194 6.86 2.56 8.33
N ILE A 195 6.41 2.83 9.56
CA ILE A 195 6.96 3.88 10.41
C ILE A 195 8.44 3.65 10.67
N ALA A 196 8.85 2.42 11.01
CA ALA A 196 10.26 2.11 11.27
C ALA A 196 11.16 2.35 10.04
N PHE A 197 10.68 2.05 8.84
CA PHE A 197 11.41 2.31 7.60
C PHE A 197 11.47 3.81 7.27
N HIS A 198 10.36 4.51 7.46
CA HIS A 198 10.25 5.95 7.22
C HIS A 198 11.17 6.75 8.16
N GLN A 199 11.15 6.43 9.45
CA GLN A 199 12.00 7.09 10.46
C GLN A 199 13.50 6.80 10.26
N ALA A 200 13.83 5.63 9.71
CA ALA A 200 15.19 5.27 9.37
C ALA A 200 15.64 5.76 7.98
N GLU A 201 14.78 6.52 7.27
CA GLU A 201 15.03 7.02 5.91
C GLU A 201 15.40 5.92 4.89
N VAL A 202 14.98 4.69 5.14
CA VAL A 202 15.22 3.53 4.27
C VAL A 202 14.19 3.48 3.13
N ALA A 203 13.00 4.02 3.35
CA ALA A 203 11.95 4.22 2.36
C ALA A 203 10.98 5.29 2.86
N ASP A 204 10.43 6.14 1.98
CA ASP A 204 9.35 7.03 2.41
C ASP A 204 8.05 6.24 2.60
N HIS A 205 7.17 6.71 3.48
CA HIS A 205 5.89 6.06 3.73
C HIS A 205 4.95 6.07 2.51
N ALA A 206 5.13 7.01 1.56
CA ALA A 206 4.40 7.06 0.30
C ALA A 206 4.89 6.02 -0.73
N ASP A 207 6.09 5.46 -0.55
CA ASP A 207 6.67 4.41 -1.39
C ASP A 207 6.14 3.00 -1.07
N TRP A 208 5.27 2.90 -0.07
CA TRP A 208 4.62 1.65 0.32
C TRP A 208 3.29 1.45 -0.39
N ARG A 209 3.05 0.21 -0.81
CA ARG A 209 1.75 -0.25 -1.28
C ARG A 209 1.35 -1.58 -0.66
N VAL A 210 0.08 -1.71 -0.31
CA VAL A 210 -0.50 -3.01 0.05
C VAL A 210 -0.82 -3.77 -1.23
N GLU A 211 -0.18 -4.91 -1.41
CA GLU A 211 -0.15 -5.60 -2.70
C GLU A 211 -1.44 -6.39 -2.98
N VAL A 212 -1.60 -6.80 -4.24
CA VAL A 212 -2.70 -7.62 -4.73
C VAL A 212 -2.31 -9.09 -4.84
N ALA A 213 -3.28 -9.95 -5.09
CA ALA A 213 -3.01 -11.36 -5.33
C ALA A 213 -2.32 -11.57 -6.68
N HIS A 214 -1.24 -12.33 -6.68
CA HIS A 214 -0.56 -12.84 -7.86
C HIS A 214 -0.88 -14.34 -8.03
N PRO A 215 -1.50 -14.74 -9.13
CA PRO A 215 -1.70 -16.15 -9.42
C PRO A 215 -0.35 -16.81 -9.72
N THR A 216 -0.09 -17.96 -9.12
CA THR A 216 1.12 -18.75 -9.37
C THR A 216 0.74 -20.23 -9.53
N PRO A 217 1.60 -21.05 -10.16
CA PRO A 217 1.40 -22.51 -10.20
C PRO A 217 1.30 -23.16 -8.81
N ALA A 218 1.91 -22.55 -7.78
CA ALA A 218 1.84 -23.00 -6.39
C ALA A 218 0.63 -22.40 -5.62
N GLY A 219 -0.34 -21.82 -6.33
CA GLY A 219 -1.50 -21.13 -5.77
C GLY A 219 -1.30 -19.61 -5.64
N ASN A 220 -2.34 -18.91 -5.19
CA ASN A 220 -2.30 -17.45 -5.10
C ASN A 220 -1.30 -16.99 -4.03
N LEU A 221 -0.40 -16.10 -4.44
CA LEU A 221 0.51 -15.36 -3.59
C LEU A 221 -0.10 -13.99 -3.29
N VAL A 222 -0.17 -13.61 -2.02
CA VAL A 222 -0.58 -12.25 -1.62
C VAL A 222 0.49 -11.72 -0.67
N PRO A 223 1.39 -10.84 -1.14
CA PRO A 223 2.29 -10.10 -0.28
C PRO A 223 1.50 -9.17 0.65
N ASP A 224 1.94 -9.01 1.89
CA ASP A 224 1.29 -8.05 2.79
C ASP A 224 1.58 -6.61 2.33
N ALA A 225 2.78 -6.34 1.84
CA ALA A 225 3.11 -5.08 1.17
C ALA A 225 4.31 -5.20 0.22
N VAL A 226 4.48 -4.17 -0.59
CA VAL A 226 5.70 -3.90 -1.36
C VAL A 226 6.17 -2.48 -1.04
N VAL A 227 7.48 -2.32 -0.91
CA VAL A 227 8.13 -1.03 -0.67
C VAL A 227 9.17 -0.76 -1.75
N LEU A 228 9.24 0.48 -2.25
CA LEU A 228 10.39 1.00 -2.98
C LEU A 228 11.38 1.60 -1.97
N LEU A 229 12.58 1.01 -1.89
CA LEU A 229 13.64 1.45 -1.00
C LEU A 229 14.34 2.69 -1.56
N ALA A 230 14.97 3.48 -0.70
CA ALA A 230 15.72 4.68 -1.08
C ALA A 230 16.87 4.42 -2.07
N ASN A 231 17.42 3.20 -2.09
CA ASN A 231 18.40 2.77 -3.10
C ASN A 231 17.78 2.41 -4.46
N GLY A 232 16.47 2.64 -4.61
CA GLY A 232 15.67 2.38 -5.79
C GLY A 232 15.24 0.93 -5.96
N ALA A 233 15.65 -0.02 -5.12
CA ALA A 233 15.24 -1.42 -5.20
C ALA A 233 13.87 -1.66 -4.56
N SER A 234 13.10 -2.63 -5.05
CA SER A 234 11.86 -3.05 -4.40
C SER A 234 12.09 -4.21 -3.43
N ALA A 235 11.28 -4.28 -2.37
CA ALA A 235 11.20 -5.41 -1.47
C ALA A 235 9.76 -5.83 -1.21
N PHE A 236 9.52 -7.14 -1.15
CA PHE A 236 8.27 -7.72 -0.64
C PHE A 236 8.35 -7.81 0.89
N VAL A 237 7.28 -7.44 1.58
CA VAL A 237 7.21 -7.43 3.04
C VAL A 237 6.08 -8.31 3.51
N GLU A 238 6.38 -9.14 4.50
CA GLU A 238 5.48 -10.09 5.13
C GLU A 238 5.48 -9.93 6.63
N ILE A 239 4.31 -9.73 7.21
CA ILE A 239 4.11 -9.57 8.65
C ILE A 239 3.60 -10.88 9.23
N ASP A 240 4.50 -11.64 9.84
CA ASP A 240 4.06 -12.81 10.60
C ASP A 240 3.58 -12.40 12.00
N ARG A 241 2.40 -12.89 12.35
CA ARG A 241 1.86 -12.81 13.71
C ARG A 241 1.31 -14.14 14.17
N THR A 242 0.59 -14.81 13.29
CA THR A 242 -0.24 -15.97 13.67
C THR A 242 -0.05 -17.18 12.76
N MET A 243 0.70 -17.05 11.66
CA MET A 243 0.81 -18.10 10.65
C MET A 243 1.52 -19.34 11.23
N SER A 244 1.17 -20.54 10.77
CA SER A 244 1.96 -21.72 11.11
C SER A 244 3.30 -21.69 10.36
N TYR A 245 4.33 -22.38 10.88
CA TYR A 245 5.59 -22.49 10.16
C TYR A 245 5.42 -23.13 8.77
N ALA A 246 4.54 -24.14 8.65
CA ALA A 246 4.19 -24.72 7.36
C ALA A 246 3.57 -23.69 6.40
N GLY A 247 2.71 -22.80 6.91
CA GLY A 247 2.14 -21.72 6.10
C GLY A 247 3.19 -20.71 5.64
N LEU A 248 4.16 -20.38 6.49
CA LEU A 248 5.27 -19.49 6.15
C LEU A 248 6.16 -20.10 5.06
N LEU A 249 6.51 -21.39 5.19
CA LEU A 249 7.27 -22.12 4.16
C LEU A 249 6.50 -22.23 2.85
N ALA A 250 5.21 -22.53 2.89
CA ALA A 250 4.35 -22.52 1.69
C ALA A 250 4.25 -21.12 1.06
N LYS A 251 4.49 -20.03 1.83
CA LYS A 251 4.62 -18.68 1.26
C LYS A 251 5.93 -18.53 0.49
N LEU A 252 7.04 -19.06 1.01
CA LEU A 252 8.33 -19.10 0.30
C LEU A 252 8.24 -19.88 -1.02
N GLU A 253 7.57 -21.04 -1.02
CA GLU A 253 7.34 -21.83 -2.22
C GLU A 253 6.55 -21.04 -3.28
N ARG A 254 5.53 -20.30 -2.86
CA ARG A 254 4.75 -19.41 -3.74
C ARG A 254 5.58 -18.25 -4.30
N TYR A 255 6.47 -17.67 -3.50
CA TYR A 255 7.43 -16.67 -4.01
C TYR A 255 8.41 -17.27 -5.02
N ALA A 256 8.93 -18.46 -4.75
CA ALA A 256 9.80 -19.16 -5.69
C ALA A 256 9.09 -19.45 -7.02
N ALA A 257 7.83 -19.89 -6.98
CA ALA A 257 7.00 -20.09 -8.16
C ALA A 257 6.68 -18.76 -8.88
N TYR A 258 6.43 -17.69 -8.13
CA TYR A 258 6.15 -16.37 -8.68
C TYR A 258 7.35 -15.75 -9.41
N ARG A 259 8.58 -16.01 -8.95
CA ARG A 259 9.80 -15.53 -9.60
C ARG A 259 9.88 -15.94 -11.08
N SER A 260 9.38 -17.12 -11.42
CA SER A 260 9.34 -17.67 -12.77
C SER A 260 7.98 -17.49 -13.46
N ALA A 261 7.02 -16.81 -12.83
CA ALA A 261 5.69 -16.65 -13.39
C ALA A 261 5.74 -15.71 -14.62
N PRO A 262 5.12 -16.12 -15.76
CA PRO A 262 5.08 -15.30 -16.95
C PRO A 262 4.31 -14.00 -16.69
N ALA A 263 4.64 -12.94 -17.42
CA ALA A 263 3.83 -11.72 -17.41
C ALA A 263 2.37 -12.02 -17.77
N SER A 264 1.44 -11.44 -17.02
CA SER A 264 0.01 -11.55 -17.31
C SER A 264 -0.36 -10.55 -18.42
N GLY A 265 -0.37 -11.00 -19.68
CA GLY A 265 -0.83 -10.18 -20.81
C GLY A 265 -0.45 -10.73 -22.18
N ARG A 266 -1.09 -10.24 -23.25
CA ARG A 266 -0.60 -10.43 -24.62
C ARG A 266 0.66 -9.57 -24.77
N GLY A 267 1.81 -10.19 -24.52
CA GLY A 267 3.11 -9.53 -24.68
C GLY A 267 3.27 -8.97 -26.09
N ASN A 268 3.95 -7.83 -26.19
CA ASN A 268 4.36 -7.29 -27.48
C ASN A 268 5.43 -8.23 -28.05
N ALA A 269 5.15 -8.94 -29.15
CA ALA A 269 6.02 -10.00 -29.68
C ALA A 269 7.45 -9.54 -30.01
N ALA A 270 7.66 -8.22 -30.10
CA ALA A 270 8.95 -7.58 -30.33
C ALA A 270 9.84 -7.47 -29.08
N ARG A 271 9.35 -7.76 -27.86
CA ARG A 271 10.13 -7.65 -26.62
C ARG A 271 10.50 -9.04 -26.08
N PRO A 272 11.73 -9.25 -25.55
CA PRO A 272 12.07 -10.48 -24.86
C PRO A 272 11.04 -10.80 -23.76
N PRO A 273 10.62 -12.06 -23.60
CA PRO A 273 9.66 -12.44 -22.58
C PRO A 273 10.21 -12.09 -21.20
N ARG A 274 9.38 -11.41 -20.40
CA ARG A 274 9.70 -11.04 -19.02
C ARG A 274 8.74 -11.71 -18.07
N ASN A 275 9.24 -12.02 -16.88
CA ASN A 275 8.39 -12.49 -15.80
C ASN A 275 7.61 -11.30 -15.24
N HIS A 276 6.42 -11.55 -14.71
CA HIS A 276 5.52 -10.49 -14.22
C HIS A 276 6.24 -9.52 -13.27
N TRP A 277 7.03 -10.05 -12.33
CA TRP A 277 7.75 -9.21 -11.37
C TRP A 277 8.77 -8.27 -12.02
N GLN A 278 9.36 -8.64 -13.16
CA GLN A 278 10.33 -7.78 -13.87
C GLN A 278 9.62 -6.59 -14.52
N GLU A 279 8.38 -6.78 -14.97
CA GLU A 279 7.59 -5.69 -15.52
C GLU A 279 7.06 -4.76 -14.42
N THR A 280 6.77 -5.31 -13.23
CA THR A 280 6.13 -4.56 -12.15
C THR A 280 7.10 -3.92 -11.15
N TYR A 281 8.24 -4.56 -10.85
CA TYR A 281 9.14 -4.15 -9.74
C TYR A 281 10.62 -3.98 -10.13
N ALA A 282 11.07 -4.42 -11.31
CA ALA A 282 12.47 -4.22 -11.70
C ALA A 282 12.79 -2.76 -12.07
N GLY A 283 11.78 -1.92 -12.27
CA GLY A 283 11.98 -0.53 -12.70
C GLY A 283 12.64 -0.46 -14.10
N PRO A 284 13.41 0.60 -14.41
CA PRO A 284 13.99 0.79 -15.74
C PRO A 284 15.21 -0.11 -16.02
N SER A 285 15.81 -0.74 -15.01
CA SER A 285 17.01 -1.55 -15.16
C SER A 285 16.70 -3.03 -15.38
N LEU A 286 17.28 -3.60 -16.44
CA LEU A 286 17.06 -4.98 -16.86
C LEU A 286 17.89 -6.01 -16.09
N GLU A 287 18.89 -5.56 -15.35
CA GLU A 287 19.86 -6.42 -14.65
C GLU A 287 19.47 -6.69 -13.19
N ARG A 288 18.32 -6.18 -12.73
CA ARG A 288 17.94 -6.33 -11.33
C ARG A 288 17.54 -7.76 -10.99
N THR A 289 17.99 -8.21 -9.82
CA THR A 289 17.58 -9.46 -9.20
C THR A 289 16.13 -9.40 -8.72
N PHE A 290 15.55 -10.56 -8.44
CA PHE A 290 14.24 -10.66 -7.82
C PHE A 290 14.20 -9.82 -6.51
N PRO A 291 13.08 -9.09 -6.24
CA PRO A 291 12.96 -8.28 -5.02
C PRO A 291 13.27 -9.07 -3.75
N LEU A 292 13.91 -8.41 -2.78
CA LEU A 292 14.21 -8.99 -1.47
C LEU A 292 12.90 -9.34 -0.75
N LEU A 293 12.87 -10.50 -0.09
CA LEU A 293 11.72 -10.91 0.72
C LEU A 293 12.00 -10.67 2.20
N LEU A 294 11.21 -9.80 2.83
CA LEU A 294 11.36 -9.39 4.23
C LEU A 294 10.25 -10.01 5.09
N PHE A 295 10.62 -10.84 6.06
CA PHE A 295 9.70 -11.31 7.10
C PHE A 295 9.90 -10.53 8.40
N VAL A 296 8.84 -9.90 8.87
CA VAL A 296 8.80 -9.20 10.16
C VAL A 296 7.91 -9.98 11.11
N PHE A 297 8.51 -10.50 12.17
CA PHE A 297 7.80 -11.22 13.23
C PHE A 297 7.27 -10.22 14.25
N ALA A 298 5.95 -10.14 14.37
CA ALA A 298 5.26 -9.22 15.27
C ALA A 298 4.51 -9.99 16.39
N PRO A 299 4.33 -9.37 17.57
CA PRO A 299 3.76 -10.06 18.72
C PRO A 299 2.30 -10.46 18.48
N ALA A 300 1.93 -11.65 18.94
CA ALA A 300 0.55 -12.16 18.89
C ALA A 300 0.19 -12.91 20.16
N LYS A 301 -1.08 -12.79 20.57
CA LYS A 301 -1.61 -13.55 21.71
C LYS A 301 -1.55 -15.05 21.40
N ARG A 302 -1.17 -15.86 22.38
CA ARG A 302 -1.13 -17.34 22.30
C ARG A 302 -0.19 -17.87 21.19
N ARG A 303 0.89 -17.14 20.93
CA ARG A 303 2.02 -17.56 20.09
C ARG A 303 3.31 -17.35 20.87
N ALA A 304 4.34 -18.10 20.47
CA ALA A 304 5.69 -17.88 20.98
C ALA A 304 6.16 -16.45 20.69
N ALA A 305 7.13 -15.97 21.47
CA ALA A 305 7.71 -14.65 21.30
C ALA A 305 8.26 -14.48 19.86
N PRO A 306 8.20 -13.26 19.28
CA PRO A 306 8.69 -13.00 17.93
C PRO A 306 10.10 -13.51 17.67
N GLU A 307 11.02 -13.38 18.63
CA GLU A 307 12.41 -13.79 18.52
C GLU A 307 12.53 -15.32 18.40
N THR A 308 11.76 -16.06 19.21
CA THR A 308 11.69 -17.53 19.13
C THR A 308 11.09 -17.98 17.79
N ARG A 309 10.08 -17.26 17.29
CA ARG A 309 9.47 -17.56 15.99
C ARG A 309 10.40 -17.26 14.83
N GLU A 310 11.10 -16.13 14.88
CA GLU A 310 12.11 -15.72 13.91
C GLU A 310 13.19 -16.80 13.81
N ALA A 311 13.79 -17.20 14.93
CA ALA A 311 14.84 -18.21 14.97
C ALA A 311 14.36 -19.55 14.40
N ALA A 312 13.20 -20.05 14.86
CA ALA A 312 12.66 -21.31 14.39
C ALA A 312 12.28 -21.28 12.89
N PHE A 313 11.80 -20.15 12.38
CA PHE A 313 11.56 -19.98 10.95
C PHE A 313 12.87 -19.94 10.16
N HIS A 314 13.86 -19.16 10.62
CA HIS A 314 15.16 -19.04 9.98
C HIS A 314 15.82 -20.41 9.80
N ASP A 315 15.80 -21.25 10.83
CA ASP A 315 16.33 -22.62 10.78
C ASP A 315 15.61 -23.51 9.77
N ARG A 316 14.28 -23.45 9.74
CA ARG A 316 13.46 -24.23 8.81
C ARG A 316 13.55 -23.73 7.37
N ALA A 317 13.78 -22.44 7.20
CA ALA A 317 13.90 -21.79 5.91
C ALA A 317 15.31 -21.93 5.31
N ARG A 318 16.28 -22.57 5.99
CA ARG A 318 17.64 -22.80 5.48
C ARG A 318 17.80 -23.52 4.14
N PRO A 319 16.84 -24.29 3.57
CA PRO A 319 17.00 -24.79 2.20
C PRO A 319 17.44 -23.68 1.24
N ASN A 320 18.19 -24.03 0.20
CA ASN A 320 18.71 -23.08 -0.79
C ASN A 320 17.57 -22.48 -1.63
N TRP A 321 16.81 -21.55 -1.06
CA TRP A 321 15.84 -20.76 -1.79
C TRP A 321 16.60 -19.92 -2.80
N GLN A 322 16.13 -19.95 -4.05
CA GLN A 322 16.72 -19.13 -5.10
C GLN A 322 16.41 -17.63 -4.91
N ILE A 323 15.62 -17.28 -3.91
CA ILE A 323 15.26 -15.90 -3.52
C ILE A 323 15.99 -15.52 -2.23
N THR A 324 16.42 -14.26 -2.12
CA THR A 324 17.00 -13.75 -0.87
C THR A 324 15.89 -13.46 0.13
N VAL A 325 15.98 -14.06 1.31
CA VAL A 325 15.03 -13.88 2.41
C VAL A 325 15.77 -13.28 3.60
N ALA A 326 15.25 -12.17 4.13
CA ALA A 326 15.72 -11.55 5.36
C ALA A 326 14.61 -11.56 6.41
N THR A 327 14.97 -11.83 7.66
CA THR A 327 14.04 -11.88 8.79
C THR A 327 14.43 -10.84 9.85
N THR A 328 13.44 -10.35 10.57
CA THR A 328 13.64 -9.50 11.75
C THR A 328 12.40 -9.55 12.65
N THR A 329 12.47 -8.94 13.82
CA THR A 329 11.30 -8.73 14.68
C THR A 329 10.82 -7.29 14.59
N LEU A 330 9.51 -7.08 14.80
CA LEU A 330 8.96 -5.72 14.85
C LEU A 330 9.61 -4.90 15.98
N HIS A 331 9.95 -5.54 17.11
CA HIS A 331 10.62 -4.88 18.22
C HIS A 331 11.95 -4.27 17.78
N GLN A 332 12.83 -5.05 17.13
CA GLN A 332 14.12 -4.57 16.64
C GLN A 332 13.97 -3.45 15.61
N LEU A 333 13.03 -3.57 14.68
CA LEU A 333 12.77 -2.48 13.72
C LEU A 333 12.37 -1.18 14.41
N THR A 334 11.47 -1.25 15.38
CA THR A 334 10.95 -0.05 16.05
C THR A 334 11.92 0.54 17.09
N HIS A 335 12.80 -0.28 17.67
CA HIS A 335 13.75 0.16 18.68
C HIS A 335 15.07 0.63 18.07
N ASP A 336 15.64 -0.18 17.18
CA ASP A 336 16.99 0.04 16.65
C ASP A 336 16.96 0.78 15.30
N GLY A 337 15.89 0.62 14.51
CA GLY A 337 15.74 1.20 13.17
C GLY A 337 16.05 0.22 12.03
N ALA A 338 15.41 0.43 10.88
CA ALA A 338 15.53 -0.48 9.73
C ALA A 338 16.87 -0.38 8.99
N ASP A 339 17.62 0.70 9.18
CA ASP A 339 18.95 0.97 8.64
C ASP A 339 20.07 0.26 9.43
N ARG A 340 19.78 -0.21 10.64
CA ARG A 340 20.73 -0.86 11.53
C ARG A 340 20.90 -2.36 11.23
N PRO A 341 21.89 -3.03 11.87
CA PRO A 341 22.10 -4.46 11.74
C PRO A 341 21.00 -5.26 12.46
N VAL A 342 19.79 -5.24 11.92
CA VAL A 342 18.60 -5.89 12.50
C VAL A 342 18.10 -7.06 11.65
N TRP A 343 18.69 -7.32 10.48
CA TRP A 343 18.22 -8.33 9.54
C TRP A 343 19.07 -9.59 9.56
N ARG A 344 18.45 -10.75 9.75
CA ARG A 344 19.12 -12.07 9.57
C ARG A 344 18.82 -12.58 8.17
N ILE A 345 19.85 -12.99 7.43
CA ILE A 345 19.67 -13.54 6.08
C ILE A 345 19.56 -15.05 6.17
N VAL A 346 18.50 -15.61 5.60
CA VAL A 346 18.30 -17.06 5.55
C VAL A 346 19.40 -17.72 4.71
N GLY A 347 19.96 -18.82 5.22
CA GLY A 347 21.07 -19.52 4.58
C GLY A 347 22.45 -18.84 4.75
N ARG A 348 22.55 -17.80 5.61
CA ARG A 348 23.83 -17.32 6.16
C ARG A 348 23.91 -17.69 7.65
N GLY A 349 25.14 -17.78 8.18
CA GLY A 349 25.40 -18.16 9.57
C GLY A 349 24.57 -17.35 10.58
N GLU A 350 24.20 -17.99 11.69
CA GLU A 350 23.17 -17.50 12.61
C GLU A 350 23.44 -16.13 13.25
N GLU A 351 24.69 -15.71 13.35
CA GLU A 351 25.12 -14.63 14.25
C GLU A 351 25.25 -13.25 13.59
N ASP A 352 25.28 -13.17 12.25
CA ASP A 352 25.47 -11.90 11.55
C ASP A 352 24.14 -11.24 11.21
N ARG A 353 23.60 -10.42 12.12
CA ARG A 353 22.61 -9.42 11.70
C ARG A 353 23.27 -8.38 10.79
N ARG A 354 22.57 -7.95 9.76
CA ARG A 354 23.10 -7.07 8.71
C ARG A 354 22.20 -5.88 8.49
N VAL A 355 22.80 -4.80 8.01
CA VAL A 355 22.06 -3.64 7.48
C VAL A 355 21.32 -4.06 6.21
N LEU A 356 20.15 -3.46 5.96
CA LEU A 356 19.30 -3.85 4.82
C LEU A 356 20.03 -3.72 3.48
N ALA A 357 20.85 -2.69 3.30
CA ALA A 357 21.64 -2.49 2.08
C ALA A 357 22.60 -3.66 1.77
N ALA A 358 23.11 -4.36 2.80
CA ALA A 358 23.95 -5.53 2.62
C ALA A 358 23.12 -6.79 2.28
N ALA A 359 21.84 -6.83 2.66
CA ALA A 359 20.89 -7.88 2.30
C ALA A 359 20.46 -7.80 0.82
N SER A 360 20.46 -6.59 0.25
CA SER A 360 20.00 -6.32 -1.13
C SER A 360 21.06 -6.61 -2.21
N LYS A 361 22.31 -6.94 -1.86
CA LYS A 361 23.35 -7.25 -2.85
C LYS A 361 23.14 -8.64 -3.46
N PRO A 362 23.25 -8.80 -4.79
CA PRO A 362 23.18 -10.11 -5.45
C PRO A 362 24.21 -11.09 -4.87
N ARG A 363 23.89 -12.39 -4.91
CA ARG A 363 24.89 -13.46 -4.71
C ARG A 363 25.81 -13.55 -5.90
#